data_AF-A0A3D2QCH0-F1
#
_entry.id   AF-A0A3D2QCH0-F1
#
_cell.length_a   1.000
_cell.length_b   1.000
_cell.length_c   1.000
_cell.angle_alpha   90.00
_cell.angle_beta   90.00
_cell.angle_gamma   90.00
#
_symmetry.space_group_name_H-M   'P 1'
#
loop_
_entity.id
_entity.type
_entity.pdbx_description
1 polymer ?
#
loop_
_entity_poly.entity_id
_entity_poly.type
_entity_poly.pdbx_seq_one_letter_code
_entity_poly.pdbx_strand_id
1 'polypeptide(L)'
;QALVREMHLQMIPGEDVQTIRYSLEPQYIYERNSSRQKADGYLASTEYKIKVKNLDKLGAVLDKGIGAGLNIDRVEFGLNNR
;
A
#
# COMPACT_ATOMS: atom_id res chain seq x y z
N GLN A 1 9.86 4.48 -0.22
CA GLN A 1 10.53 4.01 1.01
C GLN A 1 9.96 4.59 2.32
N ALA A 2 9.13 5.64 2.29
CA ALA A 2 8.53 6.21 3.50
C ALA A 2 7.62 5.22 4.27
N LEU A 3 6.82 4.41 3.56
CA LEU A 3 5.89 3.46 4.20
C LEU A 3 6.61 2.39 5.04
N VAL A 4 7.61 1.71 4.47
CA VAL A 4 8.36 0.66 5.18
C VAL A 4 9.05 1.23 6.42
N ARG A 5 9.49 2.48 6.35
CA ARG A 5 10.10 3.20 7.48
C ARG A 5 9.06 3.52 8.54
N GLU A 6 7.88 4.00 8.14
CA GLU A 6 6.77 4.29 9.05
C GLU A 6 6.28 3.01 9.75
N MET A 7 6.19 1.88 9.04
CA MET A 7 5.78 0.61 9.62
C MET A 7 6.85 -0.03 10.53
N HIS A 8 8.14 0.10 10.18
CA HIS A 8 9.26 -0.29 11.06
C HIS A 8 9.27 0.51 12.36
N LEU A 9 8.95 1.80 12.30
CA LEU A 9 8.86 2.66 13.47
C LEU A 9 7.67 2.28 14.38
N GLN A 10 6.71 1.50 13.87
CA GLN A 10 5.39 1.36 14.47
C GLN A 10 4.89 -0.09 14.64
N MET A 11 5.80 -1.01 15.00
CA MET A 11 5.52 -2.33 15.61
C MET A 11 5.49 -3.55 14.67
N ILE A 12 5.76 -3.41 13.37
CA ILE A 12 5.86 -4.57 12.45
C ILE A 12 7.30 -4.72 11.96
N PRO A 13 7.96 -5.86 12.23
CA PRO A 13 9.28 -6.15 11.68
C PRO A 13 9.29 -6.07 10.15
N GLY A 14 10.38 -5.61 9.55
CA GLY A 14 10.50 -5.57 8.08
C GLY A 14 10.28 -6.90 7.39
N GLU A 15 10.66 -8.01 8.03
CA GLU A 15 10.40 -9.37 7.55
C GLU A 15 8.91 -9.71 7.41
N ASP A 16 8.04 -9.01 8.13
CA ASP A 16 6.59 -9.18 8.10
C ASP A 16 5.92 -8.22 7.10
N VAL A 17 6.69 -7.42 6.37
CA VAL A 17 6.19 -6.53 5.30
C VAL A 17 6.78 -6.98 3.96
N GLN A 18 5.91 -7.50 3.09
CA GLN A 18 6.28 -7.94 1.76
C GLN A 18 5.71 -6.97 0.72
N THR A 19 6.53 -6.51 -0.22
CA THR A 19 6.02 -5.85 -1.44
C THR A 19 5.56 -6.93 -2.40
N ILE A 20 4.29 -6.91 -2.81
CA ILE A 20 3.72 -7.95 -3.69
C ILE A 20 3.51 -7.46 -5.11
N ARG A 21 3.37 -6.14 -5.30
CA ARG A 21 3.26 -5.51 -6.62
C ARG A 21 3.83 -4.10 -6.57
N TYR A 22 4.48 -3.71 -7.66
CA TYR A 22 4.88 -2.34 -7.95
C TYR A 22 4.58 -2.07 -9.42
N SER A 23 3.89 -0.97 -9.73
CA SER A 23 3.64 -0.54 -11.10
C SER A 23 3.93 0.94 -11.27
N LEU A 24 4.34 1.30 -12.48
CA LEU A 24 4.52 2.68 -12.91
C LEU A 24 3.93 2.79 -14.32
N GLU A 25 2.83 3.51 -14.44
CA GLU A 25 2.06 3.58 -15.67
C GLU A 25 1.89 5.05 -16.09
N PRO A 26 2.09 5.38 -17.38
CA PRO A 26 1.81 6.73 -17.86
C PRO A 26 0.32 7.01 -17.76
N GLN A 27 -0.03 8.18 -17.24
CA GLN A 27 -1.40 8.68 -17.27
C GLN A 27 -1.60 9.47 -18.57
N TYR A 28 -2.74 9.29 -19.22
CA TYR A 28 -3.09 10.04 -20.42
C TYR A 28 -4.34 10.85 -20.16
N ILE A 29 -4.28 12.13 -20.48
CA ILE A 29 -5.46 13.00 -20.54
C ILE A 29 -5.96 13.06 -21.98
N TYR A 30 -7.28 12.99 -22.12
CA TYR A 30 -7.95 13.19 -23.40
C TYR A 30 -8.30 14.66 -23.55
N GLU A 31 -7.67 15.32 -24.52
CA GLU A 31 -8.05 16.69 -24.89
C GLU A 31 -9.32 16.63 -25.74
N ARG A 32 -10.45 16.96 -25.12
CA ARG A 32 -11.80 16.83 -25.72
C ARG A 32 -11.96 17.62 -27.03
N ASN A 33 -11.14 18.65 -27.27
CA ASN A 33 -11.21 19.52 -28.44
C ASN A 33 -10.26 19.11 -29.59
N SER A 34 -9.27 18.25 -29.35
CA SER A 34 -8.22 17.95 -30.33
C SER A 34 -8.19 16.48 -30.76
N SER A 35 -8.98 15.60 -30.14
CA SER A 35 -8.94 14.14 -30.34
C SER A 35 -7.55 13.52 -30.10
N ARG A 36 -6.68 14.21 -29.37
CA ARG A 36 -5.32 13.75 -29.04
C ARG A 36 -5.26 13.28 -27.59
N GLN A 37 -4.54 12.18 -27.38
CA GLN A 37 -4.10 11.76 -26.05
C GLN A 37 -2.77 12.42 -25.76
N LYS A 38 -2.67 13.08 -24.60
CA LYS A 38 -1.42 13.65 -24.11
C LYS A 38 -1.03 12.91 -22.84
N ALA A 39 0.21 12.44 -22.76
CA ALA A 39 0.74 11.90 -21.52
C ALA A 39 0.81 13.03 -20.48
N ASP A 40 0.18 12.82 -19.32
CA ASP A 40 0.08 13.77 -18.21
C ASP A 40 0.61 13.12 -16.94
N GLY A 41 1.91 12.83 -16.95
CA GLY A 41 2.61 12.24 -15.84
C GLY A 41 2.49 10.73 -15.74
N TYR A 42 2.79 10.21 -14.56
CA TYR A 42 2.83 8.78 -14.26
C TYR A 42 2.13 8.50 -12.94
N LEU A 43 1.38 7.41 -12.90
CA LEU A 43 0.84 6.84 -11.68
C LEU A 43 1.77 5.72 -11.21
N ALA A 44 2.34 5.89 -10.03
CA ALA A 44 3.06 4.83 -9.34
C ALA A 44 2.13 4.18 -8.32
N SER A 45 2.02 2.86 -8.33
CA SER A 45 1.27 2.09 -7.33
C SER A 45 2.18 1.05 -6.70
N THR A 46 1.97 0.78 -5.41
CA THR A 46 2.68 -0.27 -4.68
C THR A 46 1.74 -0.96 -3.72
N GLU A 47 1.67 -2.28 -3.84
CA GLU A 47 0.87 -3.12 -2.95
C GLU A 47 1.77 -3.86 -1.97
N TYR A 48 1.35 -3.87 -0.71
CA TYR A 48 2.07 -4.52 0.38
C TYR A 48 1.20 -5.59 1.02
N LYS A 49 1.79 -6.74 1.31
CA LYS A 49 1.23 -7.75 2.21
C LYS A 49 1.92 -7.63 3.55
N ILE A 50 1.14 -7.35 4.58
CA ILE A 50 1.61 -7.12 5.94
C ILE A 50 1.11 -8.26 6.83
N LYS A 51 2.00 -8.84 7.64
CA LYS A 51 1.65 -9.86 8.63
C LYS A 51 1.61 -9.24 10.02
N VAL A 52 0.44 -9.22 10.64
CA VAL A 52 0.25 -8.79 12.02
C VAL A 52 0.20 -10.04 12.91
N LYS A 53 1.28 -10.30 13.66
CA LYS A 53 1.38 -11.49 14.54
C LYS A 53 0.62 -11.32 15.87
N ASN A 54 0.51 -10.10 16.37
CA ASN A 54 -0.24 -9.77 17.58
C ASN A 54 -1.58 -9.12 17.19
N LEU A 55 -2.67 -9.88 17.30
CA LEU A 55 -4.01 -9.44 16.90
C LEU A 55 -4.56 -8.28 17.74
N ASP A 56 -4.13 -8.14 19.00
CA ASP A 56 -4.53 -6.99 19.83
C ASP A 56 -4.03 -5.66 19.26
N LYS A 57 -2.98 -5.70 18.42
CA LYS A 57 -2.42 -4.53 17.73
C LYS A 57 -3.06 -4.27 16.36
N LEU A 58 -3.92 -5.17 15.86
CA LEU A 58 -4.47 -5.07 14.50
C LEU A 58 -5.21 -3.75 14.28
N GLY A 59 -6.10 -3.36 15.19
CA GLY A 59 -6.87 -2.10 15.07
C GLY A 59 -5.97 -0.88 14.91
N ALA A 60 -4.96 -0.75 15.78
CA ALA A 60 -4.00 0.36 15.71
C ALA A 60 -3.20 0.38 14.39
N VAL A 61 -2.86 -0.80 13.84
CA VAL A 61 -2.19 -0.89 12.53
C VAL A 61 -3.11 -0.41 11.41
N LEU A 62 -4.37 -0.82 11.42
CA LEU A 62 -5.37 -0.40 10.42
C LEU A 62 -5.60 1.12 10.48
N ASP A 63 -5.87 1.66 11.66
CA ASP A 63 -6.15 3.09 11.86
C ASP A 63 -5.00 3.97 11.37
N LYS A 64 -3.76 3.56 11.65
CA LYS A 64 -2.56 4.26 11.21
C LYS A 64 -2.34 4.15 9.71
N GLY A 65 -2.59 2.99 9.12
CA GLY A 65 -2.52 2.80 7.66
C GLY A 65 -3.50 3.73 6.95
N ILE A 66 -4.74 3.77 7.41
CA ILE A 66 -5.78 4.67 6.88
C ILE A 66 -5.38 6.14 7.09
N GLY A 67 -4.89 6.49 8.28
CA GLY A 67 -4.41 7.85 8.59
C GLY A 67 -3.22 8.30 7.73
N ALA A 68 -2.39 7.36 7.27
CA ALA A 68 -1.30 7.60 6.33
C ALA A 68 -1.75 7.66 4.85
N GLY A 69 -3.05 7.55 4.57
CA GLY A 69 -3.62 7.58 3.23
C GLY A 69 -3.49 6.27 2.45
N LEU A 70 -3.23 5.15 3.14
CA LEU A 70 -3.21 3.83 2.51
C LEU A 70 -4.64 3.31 2.30
N ASN A 71 -4.83 2.62 1.19
CA ASN A 71 -6.03 1.81 0.99
C ASN A 71 -5.82 0.41 1.55
N ILE A 72 -6.87 -0.16 2.16
CA ILE A 72 -6.85 -1.53 2.68
C ILE A 72 -7.78 -2.38 1.81
N ASP A 73 -7.20 -3.14 0.89
CA ASP A 73 -7.99 -3.93 -0.06
C ASP A 73 -8.59 -5.19 0.58
N ARG A 74 -7.87 -5.80 1.53
CA ARG A 74 -8.28 -7.05 2.18
C ARG A 74 -7.62 -7.25 3.54
N VAL A 75 -8.38 -7.82 4.47
CA VAL A 75 -7.86 -8.37 5.73
C VAL A 75 -8.14 -9.87 5.75
N GLU A 76 -7.10 -10.68 5.97
CA GLU A 76 -7.19 -12.14 6.04
C GLU A 76 -6.68 -12.62 7.41
N PHE A 77 -7.38 -13.57 8.00
CA PHE A 77 -6.99 -14.21 9.26
C PHE A 77 -6.53 -15.64 8.99
N GLY A 78 -5.49 -16.05 9.70
CA GLY A 78 -4.96 -17.41 9.62
C GLY A 78 -4.32 -17.81 10.93
N LEU A 79 -4.19 -19.12 11.14
CA LEU A 79 -3.45 -19.66 12.27
C LEU A 79 -1.95 -19.61 11.98
N ASN A 80 -1.17 -19.27 12.99
CA ASN A 80 0.28 -19.24 12.91
C ASN A 80 0.84 -20.11 14.05
N ASN A 81 1.10 -21.40 13.75
CA ASN A 81 1.65 -22.37 14.71
C ASN A 81 3.17 -22.22 14.87
N ARG A 82 3.66 -21.00 15.07
CA ARG A 82 5.07 -20.79 15.44
C ARG A 82 5.24 -20.82 16.94
#